data_AF-A0A7Z7LII6-F1
#
_entry.id   AF-A0A7Z7LII6-F1
#
_cell.length_a   1.000
_cell.length_b   1.000
_cell.length_c   1.000
_cell.angle_alpha   90.00
_cell.angle_beta   90.00
_cell.angle_gamma   90.00
#
_symmetry.space_group_name_H-M   'P 1'
#
loop_
_entity.id
_entity.type
_entity.pdbx_description
1 polymer ?
#
loop_
_entity_poly.entity_id
_entity_poly.type
_entity_poly.pdbx_seq_one_letter_code
_entity_poly.pdbx_strand_id
1 'polypeptide(L)'
;MSTIYLKSAYGKPSPGILEAAQRGEAAIVEQAELSPEILSAHSGLITGQQLDQDAMLTLKPALDAFLDRGGRWFFNGHLVRPLVDGMGQYRPIAEPKRADFDLAAVNPHPIYDGIELTKLETNKGVAGFYGRGCNPLPKGAVAVNGLGAARVPVDWVWARPKGGRIFSHSGNDLAGMGLEWGLAPELSARILVWTNGGACLDPWPANPSKPAEVLPLSEAETYRGLRTSTRTGRRIVAPSSGTYYNIRSLEGPRYTHAFDVICTPEQLGDVLRPDDILWVPCRTPAQRMIAQKDVVARHLQAGGTVVALGESRSDLWLPAIQFTETPTNWWWWLDPSADLGVRVTEAAASHPLMHGIGDKEVTWHLHGWFVPPEGATVLARDGEGRPILYEDRVSTPGTMIVSSLDPMFHHGSHFMPATTRFLDRFVPNLKAYANV
;
A
#
# COMPACT_ATOMS: atom_id res chain seq x y z
N MET A 1 -14.01 -26.81 3.75
CA MET A 1 -13.64 -25.73 2.81
C MET A 1 -12.56 -24.92 3.49
N SER A 2 -11.51 -24.55 2.77
CA SER A 2 -10.37 -23.80 3.30
C SER A 2 -10.55 -22.29 3.11
N THR A 3 -9.63 -21.52 3.69
CA THR A 3 -9.52 -20.07 3.49
C THR A 3 -8.63 -19.75 2.29
N ILE A 4 -9.03 -18.81 1.44
CA ILE A 4 -8.15 -18.22 0.43
C ILE A 4 -7.23 -17.21 1.13
N TYR A 5 -5.92 -17.38 1.01
CA TYR A 5 -4.96 -16.30 1.22
C TYR A 5 -4.67 -15.66 -0.14
N LEU A 6 -5.20 -14.46 -0.36
CA LEU A 6 -5.06 -13.77 -1.63
C LEU A 6 -3.70 -13.07 -1.70
N LYS A 7 -2.79 -13.59 -2.50
CA LYS A 7 -1.45 -13.04 -2.70
C LYS A 7 -1.50 -11.93 -3.75
N SER A 8 -1.59 -10.69 -3.26
CA SER A 8 -1.52 -9.48 -4.09
C SER A 8 -0.10 -8.93 -4.22
N ALA A 9 0.73 -9.20 -3.21
CA ALA A 9 2.12 -8.78 -3.14
C ALA A 9 3.04 -9.63 -4.03
N TYR A 10 4.19 -9.06 -4.43
CA TYR A 10 5.24 -9.85 -5.06
C TYR A 10 5.90 -10.82 -4.08
N GLY A 11 6.13 -10.36 -2.84
CA GLY A 11 6.81 -11.11 -1.79
C GLY A 11 6.13 -12.44 -1.46
N LYS A 12 6.91 -13.36 -0.88
CA LYS A 12 6.41 -14.67 -0.46
C LYS A 12 5.42 -14.52 0.71
N PRO A 13 4.37 -15.36 0.80
CA PRO A 13 3.56 -15.45 2.00
C PRO A 13 4.41 -15.78 3.24
N SER A 14 3.90 -15.45 4.42
CA SER A 14 4.58 -15.77 5.67
C SER A 14 4.75 -17.30 5.83
N PRO A 15 5.77 -17.77 6.59
CA PRO A 15 5.96 -19.19 6.87
C PRO A 15 4.69 -19.87 7.41
N GLY A 16 3.95 -19.21 8.31
CA GLY A 16 2.71 -19.74 8.88
C GLY A 16 1.60 -19.97 7.84
N ILE A 17 1.49 -19.11 6.82
CA ILE A 17 0.54 -19.30 5.71
C ILE A 17 0.99 -20.44 4.79
N LEU A 18 2.29 -20.56 4.52
CA LEU A 18 2.84 -21.67 3.72
C LEU A 18 2.58 -23.02 4.40
N GLU A 19 2.81 -23.11 5.72
CA GLU A 19 2.53 -24.31 6.50
C GLU A 19 1.03 -24.63 6.55
N ALA A 20 0.18 -23.61 6.71
CA ALA A 20 -1.28 -23.78 6.65
C ALA A 20 -1.76 -24.31 5.29
N ALA A 21 -1.14 -23.84 4.20
CA ALA A 21 -1.44 -24.34 2.86
C ALA A 21 -1.05 -25.81 2.69
N GLN A 22 0.11 -26.22 3.23
CA GLN A 22 0.53 -27.63 3.25
C GLN A 22 -0.42 -28.53 4.04
N ARG A 23 -1.06 -27.99 5.09
CA ARG A 23 -2.09 -28.70 5.87
C ARG A 23 -3.50 -28.67 5.23
N GLY A 24 -3.68 -27.95 4.12
CA GLY A 24 -4.99 -27.78 3.47
C GLY A 24 -5.93 -26.82 4.19
N GLU A 25 -5.44 -26.04 5.15
CA GLU A 25 -6.22 -25.04 5.90
C GLU A 25 -6.33 -23.71 5.13
N ALA A 26 -5.39 -23.46 4.23
CA ALA A 26 -5.37 -22.30 3.34
C ALA A 26 -5.12 -22.70 1.88
N ALA A 27 -5.65 -21.92 0.94
CA ALA A 27 -5.27 -21.94 -0.47
C ALA A 27 -4.60 -20.61 -0.79
N ILE A 28 -3.33 -20.64 -1.20
CA ILE A 28 -2.63 -19.45 -1.66
C ILE A 28 -3.00 -19.24 -3.12
N VAL A 29 -3.63 -18.10 -3.43
CA VAL A 29 -4.10 -17.76 -4.78
C VAL A 29 -3.48 -16.44 -5.18
N GLU A 30 -2.78 -16.39 -6.32
CA GLU A 30 -2.32 -15.12 -6.87
C GLU A 30 -3.54 -14.26 -7.24
N GLN A 31 -3.48 -12.95 -6.97
CA GLN A 31 -4.67 -12.13 -7.16
C GLN A 31 -5.21 -12.14 -8.60
N ALA A 32 -4.33 -12.25 -9.60
CA ALA A 32 -4.72 -12.33 -11.01
C ALA A 32 -5.48 -13.63 -11.36
N GLU A 33 -5.37 -14.66 -10.54
CA GLU A 33 -6.01 -15.96 -10.75
C GLU A 33 -7.35 -16.08 -10.01
N LEU A 34 -7.69 -15.14 -9.13
CA LEU A 34 -8.93 -15.20 -8.36
C LEU A 34 -10.13 -15.14 -9.29
N SER A 35 -10.97 -16.16 -9.25
CA SER A 35 -12.19 -16.28 -10.05
C SER A 35 -13.44 -16.48 -9.19
N PRO A 36 -14.65 -16.30 -9.75
CA PRO A 36 -15.89 -16.66 -9.07
C PRO A 36 -15.93 -18.12 -8.63
N GLU A 37 -15.36 -19.04 -9.42
CA GLU A 37 -15.31 -20.48 -9.12
C GLU A 37 -14.41 -20.74 -7.92
N ILE A 38 -13.21 -20.14 -7.88
CA ILE A 38 -12.31 -20.24 -6.72
C ILE A 38 -12.99 -19.67 -5.49
N LEU A 39 -13.59 -18.47 -5.58
CA LEU A 39 -14.35 -17.91 -4.47
C LEU A 39 -15.44 -18.87 -4.01
N SER A 40 -16.21 -19.48 -4.93
CA SER A 40 -17.31 -20.39 -4.62
C SER A 40 -16.88 -21.67 -3.88
N ALA A 41 -15.67 -22.16 -4.13
CA ALA A 41 -15.12 -23.38 -3.55
C ALA A 41 -14.60 -23.22 -2.10
N HIS A 42 -14.53 -21.97 -1.61
CA HIS A 42 -13.93 -21.64 -0.32
C HIS A 42 -14.93 -20.94 0.62
N SER A 43 -14.62 -20.98 1.92
CA SER A 43 -15.45 -20.39 3.00
C SER A 43 -14.79 -19.20 3.69
N GLY A 44 -13.48 -19.03 3.51
CA GLY A 44 -12.71 -17.91 4.07
C GLY A 44 -11.95 -17.14 2.99
N LEU A 45 -11.71 -15.86 3.22
CA LEU A 45 -10.88 -14.99 2.39
C LEU A 45 -10.03 -14.10 3.30
N ILE A 46 -8.73 -14.05 3.08
CA ILE A 46 -7.79 -13.12 3.70
C ILE A 46 -7.20 -12.25 2.60
N THR A 47 -7.33 -10.93 2.74
CA THR A 47 -6.71 -9.95 1.84
C THR A 47 -5.79 -9.01 2.62
N GLY A 48 -4.65 -8.67 2.03
CA GLY A 48 -3.67 -7.75 2.61
C GLY A 48 -3.83 -6.30 2.13
N GLN A 49 -3.02 -5.41 2.72
CA GLN A 49 -2.95 -3.99 2.42
C GLN A 49 -2.54 -3.65 0.97
N GLN A 50 -2.02 -4.63 0.24
CA GLN A 50 -1.65 -4.53 -1.18
C GLN A 50 -2.74 -5.07 -2.13
N LEU A 51 -3.97 -5.27 -1.65
CA LEU A 51 -5.10 -5.68 -2.47
C LEU A 51 -5.32 -4.73 -3.65
N ASP A 52 -5.34 -5.26 -4.88
CA ASP A 52 -5.85 -4.53 -6.05
C ASP A 52 -7.39 -4.45 -5.94
N GLN A 53 -7.89 -3.32 -5.45
CA GLN A 53 -9.32 -3.12 -5.25
C GLN A 53 -10.07 -2.90 -6.56
N ASP A 54 -9.41 -2.49 -7.64
CA ASP A 54 -10.05 -2.34 -8.95
C ASP A 54 -10.35 -3.72 -9.54
N ALA A 55 -9.39 -4.64 -9.49
CA ALA A 55 -9.59 -6.03 -9.87
C ALA A 55 -10.68 -6.70 -9.00
N MET A 56 -10.64 -6.50 -7.68
CA MET A 56 -11.69 -7.03 -6.79
C MET A 56 -13.08 -6.48 -7.08
N LEU A 57 -13.19 -5.21 -7.50
CA LEU A 57 -14.47 -4.59 -7.84
C LEU A 57 -15.13 -5.29 -9.03
N THR A 58 -14.35 -5.82 -9.98
CA THR A 58 -14.88 -6.63 -11.09
C THR A 58 -15.50 -7.96 -10.63
N LEU A 59 -15.05 -8.47 -9.48
CA LEU A 59 -15.56 -9.68 -8.83
C LEU A 59 -16.63 -9.40 -7.79
N LYS A 60 -17.14 -8.17 -7.68
CA LYS A 60 -18.14 -7.79 -6.66
C LYS A 60 -19.33 -8.76 -6.59
N PRO A 61 -19.98 -9.18 -7.70
CA PRO A 61 -21.08 -10.13 -7.62
C PRO A 61 -20.68 -11.49 -7.01
N ALA A 62 -19.47 -11.97 -7.32
CA ALA A 62 -18.95 -13.21 -6.75
C ALA A 62 -18.57 -13.07 -5.27
N LEU A 63 -18.04 -11.90 -4.88
CA LEU A 63 -17.76 -11.57 -3.48
C LEU A 63 -19.05 -11.47 -2.66
N ASP A 64 -20.10 -10.84 -3.21
CA ASP A 64 -21.42 -10.80 -2.58
C ASP A 64 -21.99 -12.21 -2.41
N ALA A 65 -21.91 -13.07 -3.44
CA ALA A 65 -22.32 -14.48 -3.34
C ALA A 65 -21.47 -15.31 -2.36
N PHE A 66 -20.18 -14.97 -2.19
CA PHE A 66 -19.29 -15.53 -1.16
C PHE A 66 -19.77 -15.20 0.25
N LEU A 67 -20.09 -13.94 0.49
CA LEU A 67 -20.57 -13.50 1.80
C LEU A 67 -21.99 -14.02 2.07
N ASP A 68 -22.92 -13.92 1.12
CA ASP A 68 -24.33 -14.28 1.30
C ASP A 68 -24.52 -15.76 1.68
N ARG A 69 -23.63 -16.67 1.25
CA ARG A 69 -23.64 -18.08 1.65
C ARG A 69 -22.90 -18.38 2.97
N GLY A 70 -22.50 -17.35 3.72
CA GLY A 70 -21.85 -17.49 5.02
C GLY A 70 -20.33 -17.34 5.02
N GLY A 71 -19.71 -16.94 3.91
CA GLY A 71 -18.26 -16.74 3.82
C GLY A 71 -17.73 -15.70 4.81
N ARG A 72 -16.49 -15.86 5.23
CA ARG A 72 -15.79 -14.95 6.16
C ARG A 72 -14.62 -14.26 5.49
N TRP A 73 -14.64 -12.93 5.46
CA TRP A 73 -13.58 -12.12 4.87
C TRP A 73 -12.81 -11.36 5.95
N PHE A 74 -11.50 -11.59 6.04
CA PHE A 74 -10.57 -10.80 6.82
C PHE A 74 -9.85 -9.80 5.90
N PHE A 75 -10.15 -8.52 6.06
CA PHE A 75 -9.64 -7.43 5.24
C PHE A 75 -8.60 -6.61 6.03
N ASN A 76 -7.40 -6.47 5.47
CA ASN A 76 -6.41 -5.49 5.92
C ASN A 76 -6.26 -4.36 4.90
N GLY A 77 -5.94 -3.16 5.37
CA GLY A 77 -5.68 -1.99 4.54
C GLY A 77 -6.81 -0.97 4.58
N HIS A 78 -6.80 -0.04 3.64
CA HIS A 78 -7.82 1.01 3.54
C HIS A 78 -8.82 0.66 2.44
N LEU A 79 -10.08 0.35 2.78
CA LEU A 79 -11.10 0.16 1.73
C LEU A 79 -11.40 1.51 1.06
N VAL A 80 -11.07 1.65 -0.22
CA VAL A 80 -11.26 2.89 -1.00
C VAL A 80 -12.15 2.71 -2.22
N ARG A 81 -12.52 1.45 -2.54
CA ARG A 81 -13.55 1.09 -3.51
C ARG A 81 -14.79 0.50 -2.82
N PRO A 82 -15.99 0.64 -3.42
CA PRO A 82 -17.23 0.09 -2.85
C PRO A 82 -17.33 -1.42 -3.11
N LEU A 83 -16.45 -2.22 -2.51
CA LEU A 83 -16.39 -3.68 -2.73
C LEU A 83 -17.59 -4.43 -2.14
N VAL A 84 -18.17 -3.91 -1.05
CA VAL A 84 -19.36 -4.50 -0.40
C VAL A 84 -20.30 -3.37 0.02
N ASP A 85 -21.59 -3.53 -0.31
CA ASP A 85 -22.60 -2.53 0.01
C ASP A 85 -22.71 -2.32 1.52
N GLY A 86 -22.73 -1.08 1.97
CA GLY A 86 -22.80 -0.71 3.38
C GLY A 86 -21.46 -0.52 4.08
N MET A 87 -20.33 -0.90 3.46
CA MET A 87 -19.00 -0.51 3.92
C MET A 87 -18.64 0.89 3.44
N GLY A 88 -18.09 1.72 4.34
CA GLY A 88 -17.63 3.07 4.03
C GLY A 88 -16.18 3.13 3.54
N GLN A 89 -15.89 4.13 2.71
CA GLN A 89 -14.52 4.49 2.34
C GLN A 89 -13.68 4.82 3.58
N TYR A 90 -12.43 4.38 3.60
CA TYR A 90 -11.47 4.70 4.65
C TYR A 90 -11.35 6.20 4.86
N ARG A 91 -11.30 6.63 6.12
CA ARG A 91 -11.08 8.01 6.52
C ARG A 91 -9.94 8.06 7.55
N PRO A 92 -8.87 8.83 7.31
CA PRO A 92 -7.83 9.05 8.33
C PRO A 92 -8.38 9.93 9.46
N ILE A 93 -7.77 9.84 10.64
CA ILE A 93 -7.92 10.85 11.68
C ILE A 93 -7.41 12.18 11.12
N ALA A 94 -8.17 13.25 11.29
CA ALA A 94 -7.80 14.59 10.85
C ALA A 94 -6.70 15.16 11.76
N GLU A 95 -5.61 15.65 11.16
CA GLU A 95 -4.49 16.30 11.87
C GLU A 95 -4.00 15.53 13.11
N PRO A 96 -3.67 14.22 12.98
CA PRO A 96 -3.47 13.35 14.11
C PRO A 96 -2.20 13.70 14.90
N LYS A 97 -2.28 13.55 16.22
CA LYS A 97 -1.17 13.62 17.18
C LYS A 97 -0.85 12.22 17.68
N ARG A 98 0.28 12.07 18.38
CA ARG A 98 0.72 10.76 18.91
C ARG A 98 -0.35 10.05 19.74
N ALA A 99 -1.06 10.77 20.61
CA ALA A 99 -2.11 10.21 21.47
C ALA A 99 -3.34 9.72 20.68
N ASP A 100 -3.54 10.21 19.45
CA ASP A 100 -4.62 9.74 18.59
C ASP A 100 -4.34 8.33 18.03
N PHE A 101 -3.13 7.81 18.23
CA PHE A 101 -2.74 6.45 17.84
C PHE A 101 -2.68 5.47 19.02
N ASP A 102 -3.04 5.89 20.24
CA ASP A 102 -3.11 5.00 21.38
C ASP A 102 -4.17 3.91 21.12
N LEU A 103 -3.78 2.64 21.28
CA LEU A 103 -4.63 1.51 20.89
C LEU A 103 -5.36 0.95 22.12
N ALA A 104 -6.69 0.88 22.05
CA ALA A 104 -7.50 0.35 23.14
C ALA A 104 -8.59 -0.61 22.63
N ALA A 105 -8.91 -1.61 23.46
CA ALA A 105 -10.04 -2.50 23.20
C ALA A 105 -11.36 -1.73 23.39
N VAL A 106 -12.27 -1.92 22.44
CA VAL A 106 -13.66 -1.43 22.52
C VAL A 106 -14.58 -2.57 22.94
N ASN A 107 -14.49 -3.72 22.25
CA ASN A 107 -15.15 -4.97 22.62
C ASN A 107 -14.16 -6.14 22.44
N PRO A 108 -14.21 -7.17 23.30
CA PRO A 108 -13.31 -8.32 23.19
C PRO A 108 -13.56 -9.10 21.89
N HIS A 109 -12.51 -9.66 21.32
CA HIS A 109 -12.61 -10.53 20.15
C HIS A 109 -11.54 -11.63 20.21
N PRO A 110 -11.87 -12.90 19.86
CA PRO A 110 -10.95 -14.05 20.00
C PRO A 110 -9.57 -13.89 19.36
N ILE A 111 -9.46 -13.09 18.30
CA ILE A 111 -8.15 -12.79 17.67
C ILE A 111 -7.17 -12.15 18.66
N TYR A 112 -7.65 -11.37 19.63
CA TYR A 112 -6.82 -10.62 20.57
C TYR A 112 -6.81 -11.21 21.99
N ASP A 113 -7.47 -12.35 22.24
CA ASP A 113 -7.56 -12.93 23.58
C ASP A 113 -6.17 -13.15 24.19
N GLY A 114 -5.93 -12.56 25.38
CA GLY A 114 -4.64 -12.63 26.08
C GLY A 114 -3.52 -11.78 25.47
N ILE A 115 -3.76 -11.03 24.39
CA ILE A 115 -2.77 -10.10 23.81
C ILE A 115 -2.93 -8.72 24.45
N GLU A 116 -1.85 -8.23 25.06
CA GLU A 116 -1.76 -6.84 25.52
C GLU A 116 -1.64 -5.90 24.30
N LEU A 117 -2.67 -5.09 24.04
CA LEU A 117 -2.73 -4.26 22.82
C LEU A 117 -1.59 -3.23 22.71
N THR A 118 -0.99 -2.82 23.82
CA THR A 118 0.20 -1.95 23.82
C THR A 118 1.39 -2.57 23.07
N LYS A 119 1.46 -3.91 22.97
CA LYS A 119 2.45 -4.66 22.17
C LYS A 119 2.19 -4.60 20.67
N LEU A 120 0.98 -4.21 20.26
CA LEU A 120 0.59 -4.00 18.86
C LEU A 120 0.59 -2.51 18.48
N GLU A 121 0.43 -1.62 19.47
CA GLU A 121 0.37 -0.17 19.27
C GLU A 121 1.65 0.41 18.70
N THR A 122 2.80 -0.02 19.24
CA THR A 122 4.11 0.53 18.89
C THR A 122 5.09 -0.54 18.47
N ASN A 123 6.02 -0.14 17.61
CA ASN A 123 7.23 -0.89 17.31
C ASN A 123 8.42 0.02 17.62
N LYS A 124 9.29 -0.38 18.55
CA LYS A 124 10.38 0.45 19.10
C LYS A 124 9.90 1.79 19.67
N GLY A 125 8.64 1.89 20.11
CA GLY A 125 8.05 3.13 20.62
C GLY A 125 7.47 4.08 19.55
N VAL A 126 7.63 3.77 18.26
CA VAL A 126 6.93 4.50 17.18
C VAL A 126 5.53 3.93 17.00
N ALA A 127 4.52 4.81 17.02
CA ALA A 127 3.11 4.44 16.86
C ALA A 127 2.57 4.74 15.45
N GLY A 128 1.34 4.26 15.22
CA GLY A 128 0.60 4.50 13.99
C GLY A 128 0.89 3.50 12.87
N PHE A 129 1.67 2.43 13.13
CA PHE A 129 1.80 1.28 12.21
C PHE A 129 0.54 0.43 12.19
N TYR A 130 -0.16 0.35 13.33
CA TYR A 130 -1.39 -0.41 13.50
C TYR A 130 -2.56 0.17 12.69
N GLY A 131 -2.63 1.50 12.58
CA GLY A 131 -3.68 2.19 11.85
C GLY A 131 -3.69 3.67 12.17
N ARG A 132 -4.34 4.46 11.32
CA ARG A 132 -4.36 5.93 11.41
C ARG A 132 -5.74 6.55 11.17
N GLY A 133 -6.76 5.73 11.29
CA GLY A 133 -8.12 6.03 10.86
C GLY A 133 -8.97 4.78 10.90
N CYS A 134 -10.07 4.81 10.17
CA CYS A 134 -10.93 3.66 10.04
C CYS A 134 -11.62 3.61 8.69
N ASN A 135 -11.99 2.40 8.27
CA ASN A 135 -13.20 2.22 7.50
C ASN A 135 -14.41 2.46 8.42
N PRO A 136 -15.29 3.45 8.13
CA PRO A 136 -16.43 3.77 8.99
C PRO A 136 -17.29 2.53 9.29
N LEU A 137 -17.72 2.44 10.55
CA LEU A 137 -18.43 1.28 11.08
C LEU A 137 -19.77 1.08 10.34
N PRO A 138 -19.99 -0.06 9.65
CA PRO A 138 -21.28 -0.35 9.03
C PRO A 138 -22.41 -0.46 10.07
N LYS A 139 -23.65 -0.22 9.65
CA LYS A 139 -24.81 -0.39 10.54
C LYS A 139 -24.88 -1.84 11.05
N GLY A 140 -24.87 -1.99 12.38
CA GLY A 140 -24.93 -3.29 13.06
C GLY A 140 -23.58 -3.99 13.24
N ALA A 141 -22.48 -3.39 12.78
CA ALA A 141 -21.14 -3.88 13.07
C ALA A 141 -20.73 -3.57 14.53
N VAL A 142 -19.75 -4.32 15.03
CA VAL A 142 -19.18 -4.20 16.37
C VAL A 142 -17.73 -3.74 16.25
N ALA A 143 -17.42 -2.58 16.83
CA ALA A 143 -16.04 -2.12 16.97
C ALA A 143 -15.25 -3.05 17.89
N VAL A 144 -14.06 -3.48 17.49
CA VAL A 144 -13.20 -4.38 18.26
C VAL A 144 -12.13 -3.58 18.99
N ASN A 145 -11.28 -2.86 18.24
CA ASN A 145 -10.27 -1.96 18.79
C ASN A 145 -10.45 -0.55 18.23
N GLY A 146 -10.06 0.43 19.03
CA GLY A 146 -10.20 1.85 18.72
C GLY A 146 -8.91 2.62 18.96
N LEU A 147 -8.75 3.72 18.22
CA LEU A 147 -7.62 4.63 18.33
C LEU A 147 -7.99 5.91 19.10
N GLY A 148 -7.12 6.31 20.03
CA GLY A 148 -7.20 7.54 20.79
C GLY A 148 -8.44 7.65 21.70
N ALA A 149 -8.64 8.84 22.26
CA ALA A 149 -9.74 9.10 23.20
C ALA A 149 -11.14 8.90 22.58
N ALA A 150 -11.28 9.18 21.28
CA ALA A 150 -12.52 8.98 20.53
C ALA A 150 -12.80 7.50 20.20
N ARG A 151 -11.84 6.60 20.45
CA ARG A 151 -11.89 5.18 20.10
C ARG A 151 -12.27 4.97 18.63
N VAL A 152 -11.62 5.70 17.72
CA VAL A 152 -11.84 5.60 16.27
C VAL A 152 -11.71 4.13 15.86
N PRO A 153 -12.74 3.48 15.31
CA PRO A 153 -12.82 2.01 15.21
C PRO A 153 -11.93 1.48 14.09
N VAL A 154 -10.63 1.35 14.37
CA VAL A 154 -9.63 0.81 13.42
C VAL A 154 -9.94 -0.64 13.07
N ASP A 155 -10.44 -1.40 14.05
CA ASP A 155 -10.87 -2.78 13.88
C ASP A 155 -12.36 -2.93 14.16
N TRP A 156 -13.05 -3.68 13.31
CA TRP A 156 -14.43 -4.04 13.56
C TRP A 156 -14.83 -5.35 12.88
N VAL A 157 -15.87 -5.97 13.41
CA VAL A 157 -16.52 -7.14 12.81
C VAL A 157 -17.95 -6.82 12.44
N TRP A 158 -18.37 -7.23 11.26
CA TRP A 158 -19.72 -7.06 10.77
C TRP A 158 -20.32 -8.42 10.37
N ALA A 159 -21.40 -8.82 11.06
CA ALA A 159 -22.30 -9.84 10.56
C ALA A 159 -23.26 -9.19 9.57
N ARG A 160 -23.09 -9.51 8.29
CA ARG A 160 -23.89 -8.91 7.22
C ARG A 160 -25.35 -9.38 7.30
N PRO A 161 -26.33 -8.51 7.00
CA PRO A 161 -27.75 -8.89 7.02
C PRO A 161 -28.10 -10.07 6.10
N LYS A 162 -27.42 -10.21 4.96
CA LYS A 162 -27.63 -11.29 3.98
C LYS A 162 -26.80 -12.55 4.27
N GLY A 163 -26.00 -12.57 5.34
CA GLY A 163 -25.10 -13.67 5.66
C GLY A 163 -23.63 -13.31 5.49
N GLY A 164 -22.78 -14.15 6.09
CA GLY A 164 -21.33 -13.97 6.09
C GLY A 164 -20.85 -12.94 7.12
N ARG A 165 -19.52 -12.89 7.28
CA ARG A 165 -18.87 -11.97 8.22
C ARG A 165 -17.67 -11.29 7.60
N ILE A 166 -17.46 -10.04 7.96
CA ILE A 166 -16.27 -9.27 7.58
C ILE A 166 -15.57 -8.83 8.85
N PHE A 167 -14.27 -9.10 8.96
CA PHE A 167 -13.38 -8.42 9.89
C PHE A 167 -12.59 -7.38 9.08
N SER A 168 -12.66 -6.11 9.48
CA SER A 168 -11.91 -5.03 8.84
C SER A 168 -10.85 -4.52 9.79
N HIS A 169 -9.58 -4.58 9.38
CA HIS A 169 -8.45 -3.95 10.02
C HIS A 169 -7.94 -2.80 9.14
N SER A 170 -8.15 -1.56 9.59
CA SER A 170 -7.89 -0.34 8.80
C SER A 170 -6.43 0.13 8.90
N GLY A 171 -5.48 -0.77 8.62
CA GLY A 171 -4.04 -0.55 8.82
C GLY A 171 -3.15 -1.46 7.98
N ASN A 172 -1.88 -1.55 8.36
CA ASN A 172 -0.95 -2.52 7.77
C ASN A 172 -1.37 -3.96 8.10
N ASP A 173 -0.84 -4.98 7.41
CA ASP A 173 -1.29 -6.37 7.64
C ASP A 173 -1.17 -6.79 9.11
N LEU A 174 -2.31 -7.12 9.75
CA LEU A 174 -2.37 -7.47 11.18
C LEU A 174 -1.48 -8.68 11.51
N ALA A 175 -1.38 -9.63 10.58
CA ALA A 175 -0.51 -10.80 10.72
C ALA A 175 0.99 -10.47 10.80
N GLY A 176 1.39 -9.23 10.47
CA GLY A 176 2.74 -8.71 10.63
C GLY A 176 2.95 -7.83 11.86
N MET A 177 1.93 -7.65 12.73
CA MET A 177 2.03 -6.79 13.91
C MET A 177 2.72 -7.49 15.09
N GLY A 178 3.23 -6.68 16.04
CA GLY A 178 3.84 -7.18 17.27
C GLY A 178 5.13 -7.99 17.06
N LEU A 179 5.92 -7.65 16.03
CA LEU A 179 7.17 -8.33 15.67
C LEU A 179 8.16 -8.41 16.85
N GLU A 180 8.31 -7.32 17.61
CA GLU A 180 9.20 -7.29 18.79
C GLU A 180 8.80 -8.29 19.88
N TRP A 181 7.53 -8.68 19.88
CA TRP A 181 6.91 -9.52 20.88
C TRP A 181 6.62 -10.94 20.36
N GLY A 182 7.04 -11.25 19.13
CA GLY A 182 6.80 -12.56 18.52
C GLY A 182 5.32 -12.88 18.26
N LEU A 183 4.46 -11.87 18.15
CA LEU A 183 3.00 -12.06 18.04
C LEU A 183 2.53 -12.36 16.61
N ALA A 184 3.34 -12.07 15.60
CA ALA A 184 2.97 -12.24 14.19
C ALA A 184 2.50 -13.68 13.83
N PRO A 185 3.21 -14.78 14.22
CA PRO A 185 2.73 -16.14 13.97
C PRO A 185 1.39 -16.45 14.65
N GLU A 186 1.20 -15.98 15.88
CA GLU A 186 -0.03 -16.19 16.64
C GLU A 186 -1.22 -15.44 16.02
N LEU A 187 -1.04 -14.17 15.66
CA LEU A 187 -2.06 -13.39 14.95
C LEU A 187 -2.42 -14.02 13.62
N SER A 188 -1.42 -14.45 12.84
CA SER A 188 -1.65 -15.16 11.57
C SER A 188 -2.48 -16.43 11.76
N ALA A 189 -2.17 -17.25 12.78
CA ALA A 189 -2.91 -18.47 13.07
C ALA A 189 -4.36 -18.16 13.50
N ARG A 190 -4.58 -17.15 14.34
CA ARG A 190 -5.91 -16.76 14.82
C ARG A 190 -6.79 -16.18 13.71
N ILE A 191 -6.22 -15.39 12.80
CA ILE A 191 -6.92 -14.90 11.59
C ILE A 191 -7.36 -16.07 10.71
N LEU A 192 -6.48 -17.05 10.51
CA LEU A 192 -6.79 -18.25 9.74
C LEU A 192 -7.90 -19.08 10.40
N VAL A 193 -7.83 -19.30 11.71
CA VAL A 193 -8.88 -20.00 12.47
C VAL A 193 -10.21 -19.26 12.35
N TRP A 194 -10.21 -17.94 12.49
CA TRP A 194 -11.42 -17.12 12.37
C TRP A 194 -12.05 -17.22 10.97
N THR A 195 -11.25 -17.12 9.91
CA THR A 195 -11.74 -17.23 8.52
C THR A 195 -12.22 -18.65 8.17
N ASN A 196 -11.64 -19.68 8.78
CA ASN A 196 -12.07 -21.08 8.66
C ASN A 196 -13.30 -21.43 9.53
N GLY A 197 -14.01 -20.43 10.07
CA GLY A 197 -15.27 -20.65 10.80
C GLY A 197 -15.14 -20.70 12.33
N GLY A 198 -13.97 -20.39 12.89
CA GLY A 198 -13.70 -20.38 14.33
C GLY A 198 -14.56 -19.41 15.15
N ALA A 199 -14.25 -19.31 16.44
CA ALA A 199 -15.00 -18.46 17.37
C ALA A 199 -15.02 -16.98 16.93
N CYS A 200 -16.13 -16.31 17.21
CA CYS A 200 -16.31 -14.87 17.01
C CYS A 200 -17.20 -14.35 18.14
N LEU A 201 -17.96 -13.28 17.89
CA LEU A 201 -18.86 -12.65 18.85
C LEU A 201 -20.18 -13.43 18.98
N ASP A 202 -20.16 -14.74 19.24
CA ASP A 202 -21.37 -15.56 19.36
C ASP A 202 -21.70 -15.88 20.83
N PRO A 203 -22.93 -15.62 21.31
CA PRO A 203 -24.05 -14.96 20.61
C PRO A 203 -23.75 -13.48 20.29
N TRP A 204 -24.33 -12.97 19.19
CA TRP A 204 -24.08 -11.60 18.72
C TRP A 204 -24.44 -10.55 19.80
N PRO A 205 -23.56 -9.58 20.10
CA PRO A 205 -23.81 -8.62 21.18
C PRO A 205 -25.05 -7.77 20.95
N ALA A 206 -25.96 -7.74 21.92
CA ALA A 206 -27.17 -6.92 21.86
C ALA A 206 -26.90 -5.42 22.09
N ASN A 207 -25.92 -5.09 22.95
CA ASN A 207 -25.55 -3.72 23.27
C ASN A 207 -24.01 -3.58 23.40
N PRO A 208 -23.26 -3.69 22.29
CA PRO A 208 -21.81 -3.56 22.32
C PRO A 208 -21.39 -2.14 22.71
N SER A 209 -20.21 -2.02 23.33
CA SER A 209 -19.56 -0.73 23.54
C SER A 209 -19.34 -0.02 22.21
N LYS A 210 -19.50 1.31 22.19
CA LYS A 210 -19.41 2.11 20.96
C LYS A 210 -18.24 3.10 21.03
N PRO A 211 -17.63 3.45 19.89
CA PRO A 211 -16.82 4.65 19.75
C PRO A 211 -17.58 5.94 20.11
N ALA A 212 -16.88 7.06 20.14
CA ALA A 212 -17.52 8.36 20.22
C ALA A 212 -18.51 8.58 19.06
N GLU A 213 -19.61 9.29 19.33
CA GLU A 213 -20.64 9.59 18.31
C GLU A 213 -20.10 10.44 17.16
N VAL A 214 -19.25 11.42 17.50
CA VAL A 214 -18.54 12.26 16.53
C VAL A 214 -17.08 11.84 16.51
N LEU A 215 -16.62 11.35 15.37
CA LEU A 215 -15.24 10.92 15.17
C LEU A 215 -14.42 12.04 14.49
N PRO A 216 -13.15 12.25 14.88
CA PRO A 216 -12.28 13.27 14.30
C PRO A 216 -11.69 12.81 12.95
N LEU A 217 -12.54 12.52 11.97
CA LEU A 217 -12.14 11.97 10.67
C LEU A 217 -12.08 13.04 9.58
N SER A 218 -11.06 13.01 8.74
CA SER A 218 -11.03 13.83 7.51
C SER A 218 -12.17 13.46 6.58
N GLU A 219 -12.63 14.39 5.74
CA GLU A 219 -13.66 14.11 4.74
C GLU A 219 -13.25 13.01 3.75
N ALA A 220 -14.26 12.33 3.21
CA ALA A 220 -14.08 11.34 2.16
C ALA A 220 -13.45 11.98 0.91
N GLU A 221 -12.47 11.32 0.31
CA GLU A 221 -11.82 11.78 -0.92
C GLU A 221 -12.53 11.19 -2.15
N THR A 222 -12.53 11.93 -3.26
CA THR A 222 -13.00 11.41 -4.55
C THR A 222 -11.85 10.79 -5.31
N TYR A 223 -12.02 9.53 -5.72
CA TYR A 223 -11.08 8.82 -6.59
C TYR A 223 -11.72 8.61 -7.95
N ARG A 224 -11.12 9.23 -8.98
CA ARG A 224 -11.71 9.30 -10.33
C ARG A 224 -11.54 8.03 -11.16
N GLY A 225 -10.81 7.03 -10.67
CA GLY A 225 -10.50 5.81 -11.39
C GLY A 225 -9.43 6.01 -12.46
N LEU A 226 -9.32 5.00 -13.33
CA LEU A 226 -8.46 5.02 -14.50
C LEU A 226 -8.81 6.20 -15.42
N ARG A 227 -7.80 6.73 -16.11
CA ARG A 227 -7.90 7.93 -16.93
C ARG A 227 -7.14 7.73 -18.22
N THR A 228 -7.66 8.26 -19.32
CA THR A 228 -6.92 8.40 -20.57
C THR A 228 -7.00 9.84 -21.05
N SER A 229 -5.89 10.34 -21.62
CA SER A 229 -5.80 11.66 -22.25
C SER A 229 -5.47 11.51 -23.72
N THR A 230 -6.16 12.30 -24.55
CA THR A 230 -5.97 12.38 -26.01
C THR A 230 -4.95 13.43 -26.41
N ARG A 231 -4.29 14.12 -25.46
CA ARG A 231 -3.30 15.15 -25.81
C ARG A 231 -2.17 14.58 -26.66
N THR A 232 -1.66 15.41 -27.55
CA THR A 232 -0.68 15.03 -28.58
C THR A 232 0.77 15.12 -28.13
N GLY A 233 1.09 15.96 -27.13
CA GLY A 233 2.44 16.02 -26.55
C GLY A 233 2.72 14.92 -25.52
N ARG A 234 3.98 14.82 -25.12
CA ARG A 234 4.56 13.89 -24.15
C ARG A 234 3.76 13.68 -22.87
N ARG A 235 3.16 12.51 -22.65
CA ARG A 235 2.26 12.24 -21.52
C ARG A 235 2.96 11.69 -20.29
N ILE A 236 2.39 11.93 -19.12
CA ILE A 236 2.74 11.15 -17.92
C ILE A 236 1.73 10.00 -17.82
N VAL A 237 2.23 8.78 -18.01
CA VAL A 237 1.49 7.52 -17.93
C VAL A 237 1.87 6.83 -16.62
N ALA A 238 0.88 6.49 -15.79
CA ALA A 238 1.12 5.82 -14.52
C ALA A 238 0.27 4.54 -14.40
N PRO A 239 0.89 3.34 -14.32
CA PRO A 239 0.17 2.14 -13.93
C PRO A 239 -0.23 2.18 -12.45
N SER A 240 -1.52 2.11 -12.17
CA SER A 240 -2.10 1.87 -10.84
C SER A 240 -2.27 0.37 -10.64
N SER A 241 -1.86 -0.13 -9.47
CA SER A 241 -2.09 -1.53 -9.08
C SER A 241 -3.37 -1.73 -8.26
N GLY A 242 -4.27 -0.74 -8.28
CA GLY A 242 -5.53 -0.76 -7.50
C GLY A 242 -5.36 -0.79 -5.98
N THR A 243 -4.13 -0.69 -5.48
CA THR A 243 -3.85 -0.60 -4.05
C THR A 243 -4.27 0.76 -3.52
N TYR A 244 -4.72 0.83 -2.27
CA TYR A 244 -5.29 2.07 -1.72
C TYR A 244 -4.33 3.26 -1.82
N TYR A 245 -3.02 3.01 -1.67
CA TYR A 245 -2.01 4.06 -1.69
C TYR A 245 -1.67 4.51 -3.12
N ASN A 246 -1.77 3.63 -4.13
CA ASN A 246 -1.71 4.02 -5.54
C ASN A 246 -2.96 4.81 -5.93
N ILE A 247 -4.15 4.29 -5.59
CA ILE A 247 -5.44 4.96 -5.83
C ILE A 247 -5.42 6.39 -5.27
N ARG A 248 -5.09 6.53 -3.98
CA ARG A 248 -5.06 7.85 -3.33
C ARG A 248 -4.05 8.79 -4.00
N SER A 249 -2.85 8.30 -4.30
CA SER A 249 -1.78 9.14 -4.84
C SER A 249 -1.98 9.52 -6.31
N LEU A 250 -2.61 8.66 -7.12
CA LEU A 250 -2.80 8.89 -8.56
C LEU A 250 -4.17 9.51 -8.88
N GLU A 251 -5.22 9.06 -8.21
CA GLU A 251 -6.61 9.45 -8.52
C GLU A 251 -7.15 10.51 -7.56
N GLY A 252 -6.49 10.68 -6.41
CA GLY A 252 -6.86 11.68 -5.42
C GLY A 252 -6.67 13.11 -5.93
N PRO A 253 -7.42 14.08 -5.36
CA PRO A 253 -7.50 15.44 -5.88
C PRO A 253 -6.16 16.18 -5.90
N ARG A 254 -5.20 15.79 -5.04
CA ARG A 254 -3.91 16.48 -4.90
C ARG A 254 -3.04 16.40 -6.14
N TYR A 255 -2.96 15.23 -6.78
CA TYR A 255 -2.00 14.98 -7.87
C TYR A 255 -2.63 14.46 -9.17
N THR A 256 -3.91 14.09 -9.18
CA THR A 256 -4.55 13.47 -10.36
C THR A 256 -4.43 14.27 -11.66
N HIS A 257 -4.33 15.60 -11.57
CA HIS A 257 -4.19 16.47 -12.72
C HIS A 257 -2.82 16.33 -13.42
N ALA A 258 -1.78 15.87 -12.73
CA ALA A 258 -0.45 15.69 -13.29
C ALA A 258 -0.39 14.48 -14.24
N PHE A 259 -1.10 13.40 -13.89
CA PHE A 259 -1.14 12.15 -14.66
C PHE A 259 -2.17 12.24 -15.80
N ASP A 260 -1.69 12.04 -17.01
CA ASP A 260 -2.52 12.13 -18.21
C ASP A 260 -3.18 10.80 -18.53
N VAL A 261 -2.49 9.70 -18.23
CA VAL A 261 -3.01 8.35 -18.31
C VAL A 261 -2.78 7.66 -16.97
N ILE A 262 -3.85 7.11 -16.40
CA ILE A 262 -3.81 6.19 -15.27
C ILE A 262 -4.40 4.88 -15.79
N CYS A 263 -3.60 3.83 -15.83
CA CYS A 263 -3.96 2.54 -16.43
C CYS A 263 -3.55 1.41 -15.49
N THR A 264 -3.82 0.16 -15.84
CA THR A 264 -3.21 -1.00 -15.17
C THR A 264 -1.83 -1.30 -15.80
N PRO A 265 -0.89 -1.96 -15.09
CA PRO A 265 0.34 -2.47 -15.69
C PRO A 265 0.11 -3.24 -17.00
N GLU A 266 -0.91 -4.08 -17.05
CA GLU A 266 -1.21 -4.95 -18.19
C GLU A 266 -1.64 -4.17 -19.45
N GLN A 267 -2.13 -2.94 -19.30
CA GLN A 267 -2.54 -2.08 -20.41
C GLN A 267 -1.37 -1.29 -21.02
N LEU A 268 -0.16 -1.35 -20.43
CA LEU A 268 0.96 -0.53 -20.88
C LEU A 268 1.31 -0.75 -22.36
N GLY A 269 1.20 -1.98 -22.86
CA GLY A 269 1.45 -2.29 -24.28
C GLY A 269 0.54 -1.55 -25.25
N ASP A 270 -0.69 -1.25 -24.84
CA ASP A 270 -1.69 -0.57 -25.68
C ASP A 270 -1.65 0.96 -25.50
N VAL A 271 -1.27 1.43 -24.31
CA VAL A 271 -1.39 2.86 -23.97
C VAL A 271 -0.09 3.64 -24.08
N LEU A 272 1.08 3.03 -23.85
CA LEU A 272 2.35 3.75 -23.74
C LEU A 272 2.91 4.12 -25.12
N ARG A 273 3.16 5.41 -25.35
CA ARG A 273 3.76 5.93 -26.59
C ARG A 273 5.26 6.14 -26.43
N PRO A 274 6.04 6.13 -27.54
CA PRO A 274 7.50 6.29 -27.52
C PRO A 274 8.02 7.49 -26.71
N ASP A 275 7.35 8.64 -26.76
CA ASP A 275 7.80 9.89 -26.14
C ASP A 275 7.28 10.09 -24.71
N ASP A 276 6.38 9.22 -24.24
CA ASP A 276 5.77 9.36 -22.92
C ASP A 276 6.81 9.25 -21.78
N ILE A 277 6.40 9.73 -20.60
CA ILE A 277 7.02 9.44 -19.32
C ILE A 277 6.19 8.35 -18.65
N LEU A 278 6.77 7.18 -18.46
CA LEU A 278 6.20 6.12 -17.64
C LEU A 278 6.60 6.34 -16.17
N TRP A 279 5.64 6.70 -15.31
CA TRP A 279 5.82 6.73 -13.86
C TRP A 279 5.36 5.41 -13.26
N VAL A 280 6.27 4.58 -12.76
CA VAL A 280 5.92 3.37 -12.01
C VAL A 280 5.88 3.71 -10.52
N PRO A 281 4.68 3.73 -9.88
CA PRO A 281 4.55 4.02 -8.46
C PRO A 281 5.35 3.06 -7.59
N CYS A 282 5.78 3.53 -6.41
CA CYS A 282 6.39 2.64 -5.44
C CYS A 282 5.41 1.55 -5.01
N ARG A 283 5.96 0.39 -4.67
CA ARG A 283 5.19 -0.82 -4.28
C ARG A 283 4.21 -1.33 -5.35
N THR A 284 4.38 -0.95 -6.61
CA THR A 284 3.75 -1.66 -7.73
C THR A 284 4.22 -3.13 -7.69
N PRO A 285 3.32 -4.14 -7.68
CA PRO A 285 3.72 -5.54 -7.60
C PRO A 285 4.66 -5.93 -8.75
N ALA A 286 5.88 -6.33 -8.41
CA ALA A 286 6.95 -6.50 -9.38
C ALA A 286 6.61 -7.53 -10.48
N GLN A 287 5.87 -8.59 -10.15
CA GLN A 287 5.42 -9.60 -11.13
C GLN A 287 4.61 -8.99 -12.29
N ARG A 288 3.83 -7.94 -11.99
CA ARG A 288 3.04 -7.25 -13.03
C ARG A 288 3.94 -6.44 -13.95
N MET A 289 4.98 -5.79 -13.42
CA MET A 289 5.96 -5.05 -14.23
C MET A 289 6.94 -5.96 -14.97
N ILE A 290 7.32 -7.11 -14.39
CA ILE A 290 8.14 -8.14 -15.06
C ILE A 290 7.45 -8.61 -16.34
N ALA A 291 6.12 -8.80 -16.31
CA ALA A 291 5.34 -9.16 -17.50
C ALA A 291 5.36 -8.06 -18.58
N GLN A 292 5.63 -6.80 -18.22
CA GLN A 292 5.71 -5.65 -19.12
C GLN A 292 7.13 -5.28 -19.53
N LYS A 293 8.16 -6.06 -19.13
CA LYS A 293 9.57 -5.70 -19.36
C LYS A 293 9.89 -5.36 -20.81
N ASP A 294 9.29 -6.07 -21.78
CA ASP A 294 9.58 -5.86 -23.20
C ASP A 294 8.90 -4.58 -23.72
N VAL A 295 7.74 -4.22 -23.16
CA VAL A 295 7.08 -2.93 -23.45
C VAL A 295 7.96 -1.79 -22.94
N VAL A 296 8.45 -1.90 -21.69
CA VAL A 296 9.32 -0.90 -21.08
C VAL A 296 10.67 -0.78 -21.81
N ALA A 297 11.26 -1.91 -22.22
CA ALA A 297 12.50 -1.92 -22.99
C ALA A 297 12.35 -1.22 -24.35
N ARG A 298 11.25 -1.48 -25.08
CA ARG A 298 10.95 -0.78 -26.34
C ARG A 298 10.73 0.72 -26.13
N HIS A 299 10.06 1.09 -25.04
CA HIS A 299 9.86 2.50 -24.68
C HIS A 299 11.18 3.24 -24.46
N LEU A 300 12.09 2.64 -23.66
CA LEU A 300 13.43 3.18 -23.45
C LEU A 300 14.26 3.21 -24.74
N GLN A 301 14.17 2.16 -25.57
CA GLN A 301 14.89 2.12 -26.85
C GLN A 301 14.43 3.22 -27.81
N ALA A 302 13.18 3.67 -27.72
CA ALA A 302 12.64 4.75 -28.52
C ALA A 302 12.93 6.16 -27.97
N GLY A 303 13.69 6.28 -26.88
CA GLY A 303 14.03 7.56 -26.25
C GLY A 303 13.04 8.01 -25.15
N GLY A 304 12.11 7.14 -24.76
CA GLY A 304 11.16 7.41 -23.69
C GLY A 304 11.81 7.58 -22.31
N THR A 305 11.06 8.11 -21.35
CA THR A 305 11.52 8.19 -19.95
C THR A 305 10.74 7.24 -19.06
N VAL A 306 11.43 6.60 -18.12
CA VAL A 306 10.85 5.80 -17.04
C VAL A 306 11.27 6.38 -15.70
N VAL A 307 10.31 6.65 -14.83
CA VAL A 307 10.51 6.98 -13.42
C VAL A 307 10.08 5.76 -12.60
N ALA A 308 11.01 5.11 -11.92
CA ALA A 308 10.76 3.93 -11.09
C ALA A 308 11.04 4.24 -9.62
N LEU A 309 9.98 4.26 -8.80
CA LEU A 309 10.09 4.52 -7.37
C LEU A 309 10.28 3.22 -6.56
N GLY A 310 10.68 3.38 -5.30
CA GLY A 310 11.15 2.29 -4.44
C GLY A 310 10.17 1.15 -4.24
N GLU A 311 10.67 0.00 -3.79
CA GLU A 311 9.87 -1.19 -3.49
C GLU A 311 9.06 -1.71 -4.70
N SER A 312 9.45 -1.34 -5.92
CA SER A 312 8.88 -1.86 -7.17
C SER A 312 9.77 -2.91 -7.85
N ARG A 313 10.92 -3.23 -7.25
CA ARG A 313 11.93 -4.18 -7.77
C ARG A 313 12.34 -3.88 -9.21
N SER A 314 12.73 -2.64 -9.47
CA SER A 314 13.20 -2.20 -10.78
C SER A 314 14.37 -3.03 -11.31
N ASP A 315 15.16 -3.65 -10.43
CA ASP A 315 16.20 -4.63 -10.74
C ASP A 315 15.71 -5.85 -11.55
N LEU A 316 14.41 -6.15 -11.48
CA LEU A 316 13.82 -7.31 -12.15
C LEU A 316 13.20 -7.01 -13.51
N TRP A 317 12.98 -5.73 -13.85
CA TRP A 317 12.22 -5.36 -15.06
C TRP A 317 12.75 -4.12 -15.82
N LEU A 318 13.70 -3.37 -15.26
CA LEU A 318 14.48 -2.36 -15.98
C LEU A 318 15.86 -2.93 -16.39
N PRO A 319 16.41 -2.50 -17.54
CA PRO A 319 17.77 -2.85 -17.92
C PRO A 319 18.81 -2.16 -17.03
N ALA A 320 19.97 -2.78 -16.87
CA ALA A 320 21.17 -2.19 -16.24
C ALA A 320 21.01 -1.71 -14.78
N ILE A 321 20.01 -2.23 -14.05
CA ILE A 321 19.84 -1.91 -12.63
C ILE A 321 20.60 -2.90 -11.76
N GLN A 322 21.43 -2.37 -10.87
CA GLN A 322 22.07 -3.13 -9.79
C GLN A 322 21.59 -2.55 -8.45
N PHE A 323 20.85 -3.33 -7.68
CA PHE A 323 20.22 -2.91 -6.43
C PHE A 323 20.56 -3.87 -5.30
N THR A 324 20.87 -3.32 -4.13
CA THR A 324 21.05 -4.07 -2.89
C THR A 324 19.98 -3.63 -1.90
N GLU A 325 19.08 -4.56 -1.55
CA GLU A 325 18.09 -4.36 -0.50
C GLU A 325 18.77 -4.19 0.87
N THR A 326 18.24 -3.28 1.69
CA THR A 326 18.69 -3.09 3.08
C THR A 326 17.50 -3.09 4.02
N PRO A 327 17.63 -3.62 5.26
CA PRO A 327 16.58 -3.47 6.26
C PRO A 327 16.21 -1.99 6.46
N THR A 328 14.91 -1.71 6.42
CA THR A 328 14.40 -0.36 6.62
C THR A 328 14.49 0.05 8.09
N ASN A 329 15.16 1.17 8.40
CA ASN A 329 15.11 1.77 9.72
C ASN A 329 13.89 2.68 9.84
N TRP A 330 12.86 2.20 10.55
CA TRP A 330 11.58 2.89 10.70
C TRP A 330 11.51 3.87 11.88
N TRP A 331 12.59 4.11 12.61
CA TRP A 331 12.56 4.85 13.88
C TRP A 331 13.85 5.61 14.16
N TRP A 332 14.66 5.87 13.14
CA TRP A 332 15.93 6.60 13.30
C TRP A 332 15.74 7.96 13.99
N TRP A 333 14.60 8.63 13.80
CA TRP A 333 14.31 9.94 14.38
C TRP A 333 13.94 9.92 15.87
N LEU A 334 13.84 8.73 16.50
CA LEU A 334 13.55 8.63 17.94
C LEU A 334 14.69 9.17 18.80
N ASP A 335 15.92 9.06 18.30
CA ASP A 335 17.05 9.78 18.86
C ASP A 335 17.05 11.20 18.27
N PRO A 336 16.86 12.26 19.08
CA PRO A 336 16.84 13.64 18.59
C PRO A 336 18.17 14.08 17.95
N SER A 337 19.26 13.36 18.22
CA SER A 337 20.58 13.59 17.63
C SER A 337 20.85 12.74 16.39
N ALA A 338 19.99 11.75 16.10
CA ALA A 338 20.17 10.88 14.97
C ALA A 338 19.83 11.57 13.65
N ASP A 339 20.63 11.22 12.66
CA ASP A 339 20.54 11.67 11.29
C ASP A 339 20.63 10.44 10.42
N LEU A 340 19.61 10.20 9.59
CA LEU A 340 19.64 9.09 8.62
C LEU A 340 20.80 9.23 7.63
N GLY A 341 21.38 10.44 7.54
CA GLY A 341 22.54 10.74 6.68
C GLY A 341 22.16 10.84 5.21
N VAL A 342 20.87 10.81 4.87
CA VAL A 342 20.42 11.00 3.50
C VAL A 342 20.71 12.43 3.07
N ARG A 343 21.36 12.58 1.90
CA ARG A 343 21.76 13.87 1.34
C ARG A 343 21.47 13.94 -0.15
N VAL A 344 20.98 15.09 -0.60
CA VAL A 344 20.96 15.42 -2.03
C VAL A 344 22.38 15.77 -2.50
N THR A 345 22.69 15.48 -3.76
CA THR A 345 24.01 15.80 -4.34
C THR A 345 24.05 17.22 -4.91
N GLU A 346 25.24 17.72 -5.23
CA GLU A 346 25.38 18.97 -6.00
C GLU A 346 24.65 18.91 -7.35
N ALA A 347 24.71 17.75 -8.02
CA ALA A 347 24.00 17.53 -9.28
C ALA A 347 22.47 17.66 -9.11
N ALA A 348 21.91 17.28 -7.96
CA ALA A 348 20.50 17.50 -7.68
C ALA A 348 20.12 18.98 -7.60
N ALA A 349 21.02 19.86 -7.14
CA ALA A 349 20.71 21.28 -7.01
C ALA A 349 20.40 21.97 -8.36
N SER A 350 20.98 21.47 -9.46
CA SER A 350 20.73 21.95 -10.82
C SER A 350 19.77 21.08 -11.63
N HIS A 351 19.39 19.91 -11.12
CA HIS A 351 18.55 18.97 -11.84
C HIS A 351 17.07 19.40 -11.84
N PRO A 352 16.38 19.51 -13.00
CA PRO A 352 15.00 20.02 -13.07
C PRO A 352 14.00 19.27 -12.19
N LEU A 353 14.11 17.93 -12.10
CA LEU A 353 13.21 17.13 -11.24
C LEU A 353 13.40 17.39 -9.73
N MET A 354 14.57 17.88 -9.34
CA MET A 354 14.95 18.10 -7.94
C MET A 354 14.77 19.56 -7.51
N HIS A 355 14.18 20.40 -8.36
CA HIS A 355 13.93 21.80 -8.03
C HIS A 355 13.12 21.94 -6.72
N GLY A 356 13.70 22.60 -5.73
CA GLY A 356 13.09 22.79 -4.41
C GLY A 356 13.02 21.54 -3.55
N ILE A 357 13.78 20.49 -3.87
CA ILE A 357 13.91 19.25 -3.07
C ILE A 357 15.30 19.23 -2.43
N GLY A 358 15.36 19.40 -1.11
CA GLY A 358 16.58 19.26 -0.32
C GLY A 358 16.58 18.01 0.55
N ASP A 359 17.56 17.91 1.44
CA ASP A 359 17.75 16.75 2.34
C ASP A 359 16.47 16.40 3.12
N LYS A 360 15.76 17.41 3.61
CA LYS A 360 14.52 17.22 4.42
C LYS A 360 13.37 16.60 3.63
N GLU A 361 13.36 16.79 2.31
CA GLU A 361 12.33 16.26 1.43
C GLU A 361 12.66 14.83 1.01
N VAL A 362 13.94 14.42 0.98
CA VAL A 362 14.35 13.04 0.63
C VAL A 362 14.59 12.14 1.84
N THR A 363 14.50 12.67 3.06
CA THR A 363 14.80 11.94 4.29
C THR A 363 13.52 11.44 4.98
N TRP A 364 13.27 10.13 4.92
CA TRP A 364 12.29 9.44 5.78
C TRP A 364 12.70 8.00 6.12
N HIS A 365 12.89 7.13 5.13
CA HIS A 365 13.61 5.86 5.20
C HIS A 365 13.83 5.39 3.77
N LEU A 366 14.66 4.36 3.62
CA LEU A 366 15.04 3.81 2.33
C LEU A 366 15.05 2.28 2.41
N HIS A 367 14.98 1.64 1.26
CA HIS A 367 14.85 0.18 1.13
C HIS A 367 16.08 -0.49 0.52
N GLY A 368 17.12 0.31 0.24
CA GLY A 368 18.35 -0.16 -0.35
C GLY A 368 19.08 0.93 -1.12
N TRP A 369 20.13 0.53 -1.83
CA TRP A 369 20.99 1.41 -2.60
C TRP A 369 21.36 0.76 -3.95
N PHE A 370 21.79 1.60 -4.89
CA PHE A 370 22.12 1.19 -6.26
C PHE A 370 23.62 1.29 -6.53
N VAL A 371 24.09 0.52 -7.52
CA VAL A 371 25.34 0.76 -8.23
C VAL A 371 24.99 1.34 -9.61
N PRO A 372 24.95 2.67 -9.78
CA PRO A 372 24.68 3.29 -11.07
C PRO A 372 25.82 3.00 -12.06
N PRO A 373 25.53 2.92 -13.37
CA PRO A 373 26.56 2.81 -14.40
C PRO A 373 27.42 4.08 -14.47
N GLU A 374 28.63 3.96 -15.01
CA GLU A 374 29.50 5.11 -15.25
C GLU A 374 28.83 6.13 -16.17
N GLY A 375 28.83 7.40 -15.78
CA GLY A 375 28.14 8.48 -16.50
C GLY A 375 26.71 8.75 -16.03
N ALA A 376 26.13 7.92 -15.15
CA ALA A 376 24.87 8.23 -14.49
C ALA A 376 25.02 9.39 -13.48
N THR A 377 23.94 10.16 -13.32
CA THR A 377 23.89 11.31 -12.42
C THR A 377 23.22 10.92 -11.11
N VAL A 378 23.99 10.81 -10.02
CA VAL A 378 23.45 10.54 -8.68
C VAL A 378 22.81 11.81 -8.12
N LEU A 379 21.56 11.71 -7.66
CA LEU A 379 20.78 12.84 -7.13
C LEU A 379 20.62 12.80 -5.61
N ALA A 380 20.60 11.61 -5.00
CA ALA A 380 20.65 11.47 -3.54
C ALA A 380 21.43 10.23 -3.11
N ARG A 381 22.03 10.32 -1.92
CA ARG A 381 22.81 9.26 -1.27
C ARG A 381 22.27 8.98 0.13
N ASP A 382 22.49 7.77 0.62
CA ASP A 382 22.25 7.42 2.02
C ASP A 382 23.38 7.92 2.94
N GLY A 383 23.28 7.62 4.25
CA GLY A 383 24.28 8.01 5.25
C GLY A 383 25.66 7.37 5.10
N GLU A 384 25.80 6.33 4.27
CA GLU A 384 27.10 5.75 3.91
C GLU A 384 27.63 6.29 2.57
N GLY A 385 26.95 7.27 1.98
CA GLY A 385 27.30 7.85 0.69
C GLY A 385 26.91 6.97 -0.51
N ARG A 386 26.07 5.94 -0.33
CA ARG A 386 25.65 5.04 -1.42
C ARG A 386 24.45 5.63 -2.18
N PRO A 387 24.40 5.54 -3.53
CA PRO A 387 23.30 6.11 -4.32
C PRO A 387 21.93 5.50 -4.00
N ILE A 388 20.92 6.33 -3.80
CA ILE A 388 19.52 5.91 -3.55
C ILE A 388 18.50 6.54 -4.51
N LEU A 389 18.92 7.57 -5.25
CA LEU A 389 18.17 8.21 -6.32
C LEU A 389 19.15 8.67 -7.38
N TYR A 390 18.94 8.29 -8.64
CA TYR A 390 19.81 8.69 -9.75
C TYR A 390 19.06 8.78 -11.08
N GLU A 391 19.64 9.53 -12.01
CA GLU A 391 19.27 9.58 -13.41
C GLU A 391 20.30 8.80 -14.24
N ASP A 392 19.82 7.93 -15.13
CA ASP A 392 20.61 7.21 -16.11
C ASP A 392 20.14 7.57 -17.52
N ARG A 393 21.07 8.14 -18.31
CA ARG A 393 20.91 8.47 -19.72
C ARG A 393 21.94 7.75 -20.60
N VAL A 394 22.67 6.78 -20.03
CA VAL A 394 23.83 6.14 -20.67
C VAL A 394 23.57 4.67 -20.98
N SER A 395 22.73 4.00 -20.20
CA SER A 395 22.42 2.58 -20.40
C SER A 395 21.51 2.30 -21.59
N THR A 396 20.67 3.28 -21.97
CA THR A 396 19.70 3.17 -23.08
C THR A 396 19.60 4.50 -23.82
N PRO A 397 19.01 4.54 -25.03
CA PRO A 397 18.67 5.81 -25.69
C PRO A 397 17.67 6.68 -24.90
N GLY A 398 16.86 6.06 -24.04
CA GLY A 398 15.92 6.72 -23.15
C GLY A 398 16.52 7.06 -21.79
N THR A 399 15.69 7.66 -20.94
CA THR A 399 16.09 8.11 -19.59
C THR A 399 15.44 7.25 -18.51
N MET A 400 16.21 6.82 -17.52
CA MET A 400 15.68 6.19 -16.30
C MET A 400 15.93 7.09 -15.09
N ILE A 401 14.88 7.38 -14.32
CA ILE A 401 14.98 8.00 -13.00
C ILE A 401 14.62 6.91 -11.99
N VAL A 402 15.59 6.47 -11.20
CA VAL A 402 15.44 5.28 -10.35
C VAL A 402 15.66 5.67 -8.91
N SER A 403 14.74 5.26 -8.03
CA SER A 403 14.80 5.55 -6.60
C SER A 403 14.48 4.35 -5.73
N SER A 404 15.13 4.26 -4.57
CA SER A 404 14.76 3.31 -3.50
C SER A 404 13.74 3.89 -2.52
N LEU A 405 13.36 5.16 -2.71
CA LEU A 405 12.39 5.89 -1.92
C LEU A 405 10.95 5.55 -2.33
N ASP A 406 10.04 5.40 -1.36
CA ASP A 406 8.66 4.93 -1.57
C ASP A 406 7.57 5.99 -1.25
N PRO A 407 7.61 7.20 -1.85
CA PRO A 407 6.82 8.33 -1.37
C PRO A 407 5.30 8.17 -1.51
N MET A 408 4.81 7.48 -2.55
CA MET A 408 3.37 7.30 -2.77
C MET A 408 2.74 6.32 -1.78
N PHE A 409 3.50 5.33 -1.29
CA PHE A 409 3.02 4.42 -0.26
C PHE A 409 2.73 5.19 1.02
N HIS A 410 3.67 5.99 1.50
CA HIS A 410 3.51 6.76 2.73
C HIS A 410 2.53 7.90 2.61
N HIS A 411 2.52 8.60 1.47
CA HIS A 411 1.50 9.58 1.18
C HIS A 411 0.12 8.92 1.21
N GLY A 412 -0.07 7.87 0.41
CA GLY A 412 -1.34 7.13 0.31
C GLY A 412 -1.79 6.45 1.61
N SER A 413 -0.85 6.12 2.49
CA SER A 413 -1.11 5.50 3.81
C SER A 413 -1.23 6.50 4.96
N HIS A 414 -1.09 7.80 4.69
CA HIS A 414 -1.10 8.86 5.72
C HIS A 414 -0.01 8.67 6.80
N PHE A 415 1.13 8.08 6.41
CA PHE A 415 2.16 7.63 7.36
C PHE A 415 3.24 8.69 7.61
N MET A 416 3.93 9.14 6.54
CA MET A 416 5.06 10.07 6.64
C MET A 416 4.78 11.41 5.93
N PRO A 417 4.62 12.53 6.67
CA PRO A 417 4.43 13.85 6.07
C PRO A 417 5.55 14.28 5.12
N ALA A 418 6.79 13.84 5.36
CA ALA A 418 7.94 14.11 4.48
C ALA A 418 7.71 13.66 3.04
N THR A 419 7.04 12.52 2.85
CA THR A 419 6.78 11.97 1.52
C THR A 419 5.75 12.79 0.74
N THR A 420 4.81 13.43 1.45
CA THR A 420 3.90 14.42 0.83
C THR A 420 4.68 15.65 0.40
N ARG A 421 5.59 16.18 1.23
CA ARG A 421 6.44 17.32 0.86
C ARG A 421 7.33 17.02 -0.35
N PHE A 422 7.86 15.81 -0.45
CA PHE A 422 8.58 15.35 -1.63
C PHE A 422 7.69 15.39 -2.88
N LEU A 423 6.51 14.76 -2.83
CA LEU A 423 5.60 14.68 -3.98
C LEU A 423 5.05 16.06 -4.39
N ASP A 424 4.83 16.98 -3.44
CA ASP A 424 4.43 18.37 -3.71
C ASP A 424 5.42 19.13 -4.58
N ARG A 425 6.68 18.70 -4.62
CA ARG A 425 7.73 19.24 -5.49
C ARG A 425 7.92 18.37 -6.72
N PHE A 426 8.11 17.07 -6.52
CA PHE A 426 8.50 16.15 -7.57
C PHE A 426 7.41 15.98 -8.64
N VAL A 427 6.13 15.94 -8.27
CA VAL A 427 5.02 15.79 -9.23
C VAL A 427 4.91 17.02 -10.16
N PRO A 428 4.86 18.27 -9.65
CA PRO A 428 4.92 19.45 -10.51
C PRO A 428 6.21 19.55 -11.34
N ASN A 429 7.37 19.22 -10.77
CA ASN A 429 8.64 19.25 -11.49
C ASN A 429 8.65 18.26 -12.66
N LEU A 430 8.09 17.06 -12.48
CA LEU A 430 7.94 16.10 -13.57
C LEU A 430 6.96 16.58 -14.63
N LYS A 431 5.86 17.24 -14.24
CA LYS A 431 4.94 17.84 -15.20
C LYS A 431 5.61 18.94 -16.03
N ALA A 432 6.44 19.76 -15.40
CA ALA A 432 7.26 20.74 -16.10
C ALA A 432 8.25 20.04 -17.04
N TYR A 433 8.97 19.03 -16.57
CA TYR A 433 9.90 18.21 -17.36
C TYR A 433 9.24 17.53 -18.57
N ALA A 434 7.95 17.18 -18.48
CA ALA A 434 7.18 16.62 -19.59
C ALA A 434 6.84 17.64 -20.70
N ASN A 435 6.88 18.94 -20.38
CA ASN A 435 6.54 20.04 -21.29
C ASN A 435 7.78 20.77 -21.85
N VAL A 436 8.99 20.33 -21.48
CA VAL A 436 10.26 20.86 -22.02
C VAL A 436 10.59 20.21 -23.36
#